data_AF-A0AAJ1PTQ2-F1
#
_entry.id   AF-A0AAJ1PTQ2-F1
#
_cell.length_a   1.000
_cell.length_b   1.000
_cell.length_c   1.000
_cell.angle_alpha   90.00
_cell.angle_beta   90.00
_cell.angle_gamma   90.00
#
_symmetry.space_group_name_H-M   'P 1'
#
loop_
_entity.id
_entity.type
_entity.pdbx_description
1 polymer ?
#
loop_
_entity_poly.entity_id
_entity_poly.type
_entity_poly.pdbx_seq_one_letter_code
_entity_poly.pdbx_strand_id
1 'polypeptide(L)'
;MKHATKHLTAVAIVGALLCSGCTTQADSSPKQSPTSSQSRSQKPTPKSGWEDGPPILPLEAQRNTQEGAIATGKYFIEAHDYAIQSGNTRPMQQVLAKEGSAQETFTEIETKLKADGKWTGKKASVSPDVAHPKEGDIFYTQFKVSFPTYTSIKEPEDRISGGIFLYGINLIYRDNMWEVRDFRSQRLEEALRENAQK
;
A
#
# COMPACT_ATOMS: atom_id res chain seq x y z
N MET A 1 23.40 0.58 -45.02
CA MET A 1 23.88 1.95 -44.70
C MET A 1 24.27 1.95 -43.22
N LYS A 2 25.52 1.62 -42.89
CA LYS A 2 26.64 2.53 -42.59
C LYS A 2 26.39 3.47 -41.39
N HIS A 3 27.06 3.08 -40.30
CA HIS A 3 27.66 3.83 -39.20
C HIS A 3 26.87 4.26 -37.95
N ALA A 4 27.39 3.72 -36.85
CA ALA A 4 27.24 4.11 -35.46
C ALA A 4 27.78 5.51 -35.17
N THR A 5 27.22 6.16 -34.15
CA THR A 5 27.84 7.33 -33.50
C THR A 5 27.70 7.18 -32.00
N LYS A 6 28.84 6.95 -31.34
CA LYS A 6 29.04 7.03 -29.88
C LYS A 6 29.47 8.46 -29.55
N HIS A 7 28.91 9.07 -28.50
CA HIS A 7 29.52 10.22 -27.85
C HIS A 7 29.55 10.02 -26.33
N LEU A 8 30.74 9.67 -25.85
CA LEU A 8 31.22 9.85 -24.48
C LEU A 8 31.66 11.30 -24.34
N THR A 9 31.20 12.01 -23.32
CA THR A 9 31.96 13.16 -22.77
C THR A 9 31.76 13.21 -21.26
N ALA A 10 32.79 12.79 -20.53
CA ALA A 10 32.95 13.03 -19.11
C ALA A 10 33.60 14.40 -18.89
N VAL A 11 33.16 15.14 -17.89
CA VAL A 11 33.87 16.33 -17.38
C VAL A 11 33.94 16.21 -15.86
N ALA A 12 35.13 15.90 -15.37
CA ALA A 12 35.53 16.02 -13.98
C ALA A 12 36.19 17.39 -13.78
N ILE A 13 35.80 18.13 -12.75
CA ILE A 13 36.51 19.34 -12.33
C ILE A 13 36.97 19.14 -10.89
N VAL A 14 38.28 18.97 -10.76
CA VAL A 14 39.05 19.04 -9.51
C VAL A 14 39.46 20.50 -9.32
N GLY A 15 39.25 21.05 -8.12
CA GLY A 15 39.75 22.36 -7.71
C GLY A 15 40.47 22.25 -6.37
N ALA A 16 41.80 22.34 -6.39
CA ALA A 16 42.68 22.28 -5.23
C ALA A 16 43.19 23.68 -4.83
N LEU A 17 43.31 23.86 -3.51
CA LEU A 17 44.26 24.66 -2.70
C LEU A 17 44.77 26.05 -3.15
N LEU A 18 44.80 27.00 -2.19
CA LEU A 18 46.01 27.54 -1.51
C LEU A 18 45.59 28.66 -0.50
N CYS A 19 45.98 28.56 0.80
CA CYS A 19 46.96 29.39 1.56
C CYS A 19 46.73 30.92 1.49
N SER A 20 46.70 31.77 2.53
CA SER A 20 47.40 31.88 3.83
C SER A 20 46.60 32.95 4.65
N GLY A 21 46.43 32.90 5.97
CA GLY A 21 47.42 33.23 7.00
C GLY A 21 47.00 34.51 7.76
N CYS A 22 46.89 34.46 9.10
CA CYS A 22 47.34 35.50 10.03
C CYS A 22 47.04 35.09 11.49
N THR A 23 48.03 35.33 12.34
CA THR A 23 48.09 34.99 13.75
C THR A 23 47.45 36.11 14.57
N THR A 24 46.74 35.78 15.65
CA THR A 24 46.72 36.60 16.87
C THR A 24 46.35 35.69 18.05
N GLN A 25 47.30 35.59 18.97
CA GLN A 25 47.17 34.91 20.26
C GLN A 25 46.41 35.84 21.20
N ALA A 26 45.25 35.41 21.70
CA ALA A 26 44.56 36.04 22.81
C ALA A 26 44.09 34.93 23.75
N ASP A 27 44.72 34.90 24.91
CA ASP A 27 44.43 34.03 26.04
C ASP A 27 43.03 34.33 26.57
N SER A 28 42.11 33.38 26.45
CA SER A 28 40.77 33.42 27.04
C SER A 28 40.25 32.00 27.15
N SER A 29 40.45 31.39 28.32
CA SER A 29 39.86 30.11 28.72
C SER A 29 38.39 30.01 28.27
N PRO A 30 38.03 29.05 27.39
CA PRO A 30 36.64 28.74 27.14
C PRO A 30 36.14 27.97 28.35
N LYS A 31 35.26 28.60 29.12
CA LYS A 31 34.39 27.92 30.08
C LYS A 31 33.56 26.92 29.27
N GLN A 32 34.01 25.66 29.21
CA GLN A 32 33.27 24.56 28.60
C GLN A 32 31.98 24.38 29.37
N SER A 33 30.94 25.10 28.97
CA SER A 33 29.58 24.74 29.30
C SER A 33 29.31 23.43 28.55
N PRO A 34 29.04 22.31 29.22
CA PRO A 34 28.68 21.09 28.51
C PRO A 34 27.38 21.39 27.77
N THR A 35 27.48 21.59 26.46
CA THR A 35 26.31 21.55 25.59
C THR A 35 25.86 20.10 25.65
N SER A 36 24.89 19.84 26.53
CA SER A 36 24.15 18.60 26.56
C SER A 36 23.59 18.41 25.16
N SER A 37 24.26 17.57 24.37
CA SER A 37 23.72 17.06 23.13
C SER A 37 22.57 16.17 23.54
N GLN A 38 21.40 16.79 23.72
CA GLN A 38 20.14 16.10 23.89
C GLN A 38 19.97 15.28 22.62
N SER A 39 20.41 14.03 22.67
CA SER A 39 20.11 13.03 21.67
C SER A 39 18.60 12.95 21.62
N ARG A 40 18.01 13.66 20.64
CA ARG A 40 16.58 13.65 20.39
C ARG A 40 16.28 12.21 20.06
N SER A 41 15.72 11.48 21.03
CA SER A 41 15.29 10.09 20.84
C SER A 41 14.31 10.11 19.67
N GLN A 42 14.79 9.75 18.48
CA GLN A 42 13.95 9.65 17.31
C GLN A 42 13.03 8.47 17.57
N LYS A 43 11.75 8.75 17.82
CA LYS A 43 10.72 7.71 17.93
C LYS A 43 10.80 6.88 16.63
N PRO A 44 11.05 5.56 16.70
CA PRO A 44 11.24 4.75 15.51
C PRO A 44 10.00 4.85 14.63
N THR A 45 10.20 5.13 13.33
CA THR A 45 9.11 5.14 12.35
C THR A 45 8.62 3.70 12.16
N PRO A 46 7.31 3.45 12.30
CA PRO A 46 6.74 2.13 12.02
C PRO A 46 7.04 1.69 10.58
N LYS A 47 7.30 0.40 10.38
CA LYS A 47 7.64 -0.19 9.07
C LYS A 47 6.40 -0.74 8.36
N SER A 48 6.36 -0.61 7.03
CA SER A 48 5.32 -1.18 6.20
C SER A 48 5.57 -2.67 5.95
N GLY A 49 4.50 -3.44 5.76
CA GLY A 49 4.56 -4.82 5.31
C GLY A 49 4.90 -4.94 3.83
N TRP A 50 4.81 -3.86 3.06
CA TRP A 50 5.01 -3.81 1.60
C TRP A 50 6.36 -3.22 1.19
N GLU A 51 7.42 -3.47 1.98
CA GLU A 51 8.78 -3.00 1.64
C GLU A 51 9.29 -3.56 0.30
N ASP A 52 8.82 -4.74 -0.10
CA ASP A 52 9.17 -5.38 -1.38
C ASP A 52 8.45 -4.78 -2.60
N GLY A 53 7.57 -3.78 -2.40
CA GLY A 53 6.82 -3.12 -3.46
C GLY A 53 5.33 -3.50 -3.52
N PRO A 54 4.59 -3.01 -4.53
CA PRO A 54 3.16 -3.26 -4.70
C PRO A 54 2.86 -4.74 -5.01
N PRO A 55 1.63 -5.22 -4.75
CA PRO A 55 1.19 -6.51 -5.24
C PRO A 55 1.23 -6.56 -6.77
N ILE A 56 1.52 -7.74 -7.31
CA ILE A 56 1.60 -8.00 -8.75
C ILE A 56 0.33 -8.71 -9.18
N LEU A 57 -0.32 -8.23 -10.25
CA LEU A 57 -1.50 -8.87 -10.82
C LEU A 57 -1.10 -10.25 -11.39
N PRO A 58 -1.64 -11.37 -10.86
CA PRO A 58 -1.29 -12.71 -11.33
C PRO A 58 -1.78 -12.96 -12.76
N LEU A 59 -1.04 -13.79 -13.52
CA LEU A 59 -1.43 -14.16 -14.89
C LEU A 59 -2.76 -14.92 -14.93
N GLU A 60 -3.08 -15.66 -13.86
CA GLU A 60 -4.35 -16.36 -13.69
C GLU A 60 -5.55 -15.42 -13.80
N ALA A 61 -5.42 -14.15 -13.39
CA ALA A 61 -6.48 -13.14 -13.50
C ALA A 61 -6.93 -12.88 -14.95
N GLN A 62 -6.10 -13.24 -15.92
CA GLN A 62 -6.38 -13.09 -17.36
C GLN A 62 -7.05 -14.32 -17.98
N ARG A 63 -7.47 -15.29 -17.16
CA ARG A 63 -8.14 -16.50 -17.62
C ARG A 63 -9.57 -16.51 -17.11
N ASN A 64 -10.52 -16.78 -18.00
CA ASN A 64 -11.94 -16.92 -17.63
C ASN A 64 -12.19 -18.25 -16.90
N THR A 65 -11.63 -18.38 -15.71
CA THR A 65 -11.78 -19.54 -14.82
C THR A 65 -12.07 -19.06 -13.41
N GLN A 66 -12.55 -19.97 -12.56
CA GLN A 66 -12.75 -19.71 -11.13
C GLN A 66 -11.44 -19.28 -10.46
N GLU A 67 -10.31 -19.90 -10.81
CA GLU A 67 -9.00 -19.54 -10.29
C GLU A 67 -8.63 -18.11 -10.66
N GLY A 68 -8.96 -17.67 -11.88
CA GLY A 68 -8.76 -16.28 -12.30
C GLY A 68 -9.60 -15.28 -11.50
N ALA A 69 -10.86 -15.61 -11.22
CA ALA A 69 -11.73 -14.77 -10.39
C ALA A 69 -11.20 -14.67 -8.96
N ILE A 70 -10.79 -15.80 -8.36
CA ILE A 70 -10.19 -15.84 -7.02
C ILE A 70 -8.87 -15.05 -6.99
N ALA A 71 -8.02 -15.23 -7.99
CA ALA A 71 -6.74 -14.53 -8.09
C ALA A 71 -6.92 -13.01 -8.16
N THR A 72 -7.92 -12.56 -8.91
CA THR A 72 -8.28 -11.13 -9.03
C THR A 72 -8.84 -10.57 -7.73
N GLY A 73 -9.77 -11.28 -7.08
CA GLY A 73 -10.32 -10.86 -5.79
C GLY A 73 -9.24 -10.77 -4.71
N LYS A 74 -8.31 -11.73 -4.67
CA LYS A 74 -7.17 -11.69 -3.76
C LYS A 74 -6.26 -10.50 -4.04
N TYR A 75 -5.89 -10.30 -5.30
CA TYR A 75 -5.07 -9.16 -5.74
C TYR A 75 -5.71 -7.82 -5.34
N PHE A 76 -7.01 -7.65 -5.55
CA PHE A 76 -7.74 -6.44 -5.18
C PHE A 76 -7.63 -6.12 -3.68
N ILE A 77 -7.78 -7.13 -2.80
CA ILE A 77 -7.66 -6.96 -1.35
C ILE A 77 -6.23 -6.62 -0.94
N GLU A 78 -5.25 -7.29 -1.53
CA GLU A 78 -3.83 -6.98 -1.31
C GLU A 78 -3.47 -5.57 -1.76
N ALA A 79 -4.03 -5.13 -2.90
CA ALA A 79 -3.86 -3.77 -3.42
C ALA A 79 -4.52 -2.72 -2.52
N HIS A 80 -5.65 -3.04 -1.89
CA HIS A 80 -6.29 -2.18 -0.90
C HIS A 80 -5.42 -2.04 0.37
N ASP A 81 -4.90 -3.14 0.92
CA ASP A 81 -3.94 -3.09 2.04
C ASP A 81 -2.68 -2.28 1.66
N TYR A 82 -2.13 -2.50 0.47
CA TYR A 82 -1.03 -1.71 -0.04
C TYR A 82 -1.35 -0.21 -0.12
N ALA A 83 -2.56 0.16 -0.56
CA ALA A 83 -2.98 1.55 -0.63
C ALA A 83 -3.05 2.20 0.76
N ILE A 84 -3.52 1.49 1.78
CA ILE A 84 -3.51 1.95 3.18
C ILE A 84 -2.09 2.27 3.66
N GLN A 85 -1.13 1.40 3.36
CA GLN A 85 0.24 1.53 3.87
C GLN A 85 1.12 2.47 3.06
N SER A 86 0.90 2.56 1.74
CA SER A 86 1.75 3.33 0.84
C SER A 86 1.13 4.66 0.39
N GLY A 87 -0.19 4.79 0.47
CA GLY A 87 -0.98 5.87 -0.14
C GLY A 87 -1.14 5.75 -1.66
N ASN A 88 -0.64 4.67 -2.29
CA ASN A 88 -0.69 4.47 -3.74
C ASN A 88 -1.86 3.54 -4.10
N THR A 89 -2.93 4.11 -4.67
CA THR A 89 -4.16 3.42 -5.05
C THR A 89 -4.12 2.80 -6.44
N ARG A 90 -3.07 3.05 -7.23
CA ARG A 90 -2.99 2.60 -8.64
C ARG A 90 -3.17 1.09 -8.81
N PRO A 91 -2.54 0.21 -8.01
CA PRO A 91 -2.74 -1.24 -8.15
C PRO A 91 -4.21 -1.65 -8.00
N MET A 92 -4.91 -1.07 -7.02
CA MET A 92 -6.32 -1.40 -6.76
C MET A 92 -7.21 -0.99 -7.94
N GLN A 93 -6.91 0.14 -8.57
CA GLN A 93 -7.65 0.64 -9.74
C GLN A 93 -7.51 -0.27 -10.97
N GLN A 94 -6.43 -1.06 -11.10
CA GLN A 94 -6.15 -1.87 -12.30
C GLN A 94 -7.23 -2.90 -12.62
N VAL A 95 -7.95 -3.36 -11.60
CA VAL A 95 -8.96 -4.42 -11.72
C VAL A 95 -10.36 -3.91 -11.46
N LEU A 96 -10.59 -2.59 -11.44
CA LEU A 96 -11.94 -2.07 -11.27
C LEU A 96 -12.70 -2.10 -12.59
N ALA A 97 -13.90 -2.67 -12.56
CA ALA A 97 -14.82 -2.56 -13.68
C ALA A 97 -15.27 -1.10 -13.86
N LYS A 98 -15.69 -0.75 -15.08
CA LYS A 98 -16.32 0.56 -15.36
C LYS A 98 -17.77 0.63 -14.90
N GLU A 99 -18.40 -0.53 -14.69
CA GLU A 99 -19.78 -0.67 -14.24
C GLU A 99 -19.84 -1.22 -12.81
N GLY A 100 -21.01 -1.14 -12.20
CA GLY A 100 -21.20 -1.50 -10.79
C GLY A 100 -20.79 -0.39 -9.84
N SER A 101 -20.80 -0.72 -8.55
CA SER A 101 -20.54 0.25 -7.47
C SER A 101 -19.07 0.38 -7.10
N ALA A 102 -18.18 -0.50 -7.59
CA ALA A 102 -16.79 -0.53 -7.13
C ALA A 102 -16.01 0.77 -7.40
N GLN A 103 -16.29 1.50 -8.48
CA GLN A 103 -15.64 2.80 -8.78
C GLN A 103 -16.01 3.88 -7.77
N GLU A 104 -17.28 3.94 -7.37
CA GLU A 104 -17.77 4.89 -6.38
C GLU A 104 -17.15 4.59 -5.02
N THR A 105 -17.23 3.33 -4.57
CA THR A 105 -16.60 2.89 -3.32
C THR A 105 -15.08 3.12 -3.32
N PHE A 106 -14.41 2.91 -4.46
CA PHE A 106 -12.99 3.22 -4.61
C PHE A 106 -12.70 4.72 -4.44
N THR A 107 -13.55 5.60 -4.99
CA THR A 107 -13.40 7.06 -4.84
C THR A 107 -13.53 7.49 -3.39
N GLU A 108 -14.44 6.87 -2.63
CA GLU A 108 -14.55 7.09 -1.18
C GLU A 108 -13.30 6.64 -0.42
N ILE A 109 -12.76 5.45 -0.76
CA ILE A 109 -11.53 4.94 -0.17
C ILE A 109 -10.37 5.88 -0.47
N GLU A 110 -10.22 6.31 -1.72
CA GLU A 110 -9.14 7.24 -2.10
C GLU A 110 -9.26 8.57 -1.33
N THR A 111 -10.48 9.08 -1.15
CA THR A 111 -10.74 10.29 -0.38
C THR A 111 -10.34 10.13 1.08
N LYS A 112 -10.74 9.01 1.71
CA LYS A 112 -10.36 8.69 3.10
C LYS A 112 -8.85 8.54 3.26
N LEU A 113 -8.19 7.80 2.37
CA LEU A 113 -6.73 7.63 2.40
C LEU A 113 -5.96 8.95 2.26
N LYS A 114 -6.46 9.89 1.45
CA LYS A 114 -5.89 11.25 1.34
C LYS A 114 -6.04 12.04 2.64
N ALA A 115 -7.17 11.89 3.35
CA ALA A 115 -7.43 12.58 4.61
C ALA A 115 -6.62 11.98 5.77
N ASP A 116 -6.72 10.67 5.96
CA ASP A 116 -6.18 9.96 7.13
C ASP A 116 -4.65 9.79 7.06
N GLY A 117 -4.07 9.91 5.87
CA GLY A 117 -2.65 9.66 5.65
C GLY A 117 -2.32 8.17 5.64
N LYS A 118 -1.03 7.86 5.84
CA LYS A 118 -0.51 6.49 5.70
C LYS A 118 -0.49 5.78 7.05
N TRP A 119 -0.88 4.51 7.01
CA TRP A 119 -0.96 3.63 8.17
C TRP A 119 -0.16 2.38 7.91
N THR A 120 0.87 2.09 8.70
CA THR A 120 1.79 0.98 8.42
C THR A 120 1.68 -0.13 9.45
N GLY A 121 1.90 -1.37 9.01
CA GLY A 121 1.81 -2.57 9.82
C GLY A 121 2.29 -3.77 9.01
N LYS A 122 1.99 -4.99 9.46
CA LYS A 122 2.25 -6.20 8.65
C LYS A 122 1.33 -6.21 7.41
N LYS A 123 1.55 -7.11 6.46
CA LYS A 123 0.57 -7.36 5.38
C LYS A 123 -0.69 -8.00 5.97
N ALA A 124 -1.85 -7.69 5.40
CA ALA A 124 -3.07 -8.45 5.67
C ALA A 124 -2.92 -9.90 5.20
N SER A 125 -3.55 -10.84 5.92
CA SER A 125 -3.65 -12.23 5.50
C SER A 125 -4.97 -12.44 4.77
N VAL A 126 -4.92 -12.93 3.54
CA VAL A 126 -6.10 -13.14 2.68
C VAL A 126 -6.27 -14.62 2.39
N SER A 127 -7.42 -15.19 2.77
CA SER A 127 -7.78 -16.58 2.47
C SER A 127 -9.14 -16.65 1.78
N PRO A 128 -9.27 -17.37 0.64
CA PRO A 128 -10.56 -17.59 0.01
C PRO A 128 -11.48 -18.38 0.94
N ASP A 129 -12.76 -18.05 0.91
CA ASP A 129 -13.80 -18.66 1.75
C ASP A 129 -14.90 -19.28 0.88
N VAL A 130 -15.43 -18.51 -0.07
CA VAL A 130 -16.49 -18.95 -1.00
C VAL A 130 -16.16 -18.50 -2.41
N ALA A 131 -16.49 -19.32 -3.41
CA ALA A 131 -16.36 -18.99 -4.83
C ALA A 131 -17.42 -19.74 -5.64
N HIS A 132 -18.27 -19.02 -6.37
CA HIS A 132 -19.27 -19.63 -7.24
C HIS A 132 -19.80 -18.64 -8.29
N PRO A 133 -20.30 -19.12 -9.44
CA PRO A 133 -21.04 -18.27 -10.37
C PRO A 133 -22.34 -17.73 -9.76
N LYS A 134 -22.82 -16.62 -10.31
CA LYS A 134 -24.14 -15.99 -10.06
C LYS A 134 -24.82 -15.73 -11.40
N GLU A 135 -26.07 -15.25 -11.35
CA GLU A 135 -26.80 -14.83 -12.55
C GLU A 135 -26.09 -13.69 -13.29
N GLY A 136 -26.26 -13.63 -14.62
CA GLY A 136 -25.81 -12.50 -15.45
C GLY A 136 -24.30 -12.36 -15.61
N ASP A 137 -23.59 -13.47 -15.85
CA ASP A 137 -22.12 -13.54 -16.04
C ASP A 137 -21.28 -13.04 -14.86
N ILE A 138 -21.90 -12.93 -13.67
CA ILE A 138 -21.22 -12.53 -12.45
C ILE A 138 -20.59 -13.77 -11.81
N PHE A 139 -19.34 -13.64 -11.36
CA PHE A 139 -18.70 -14.60 -10.50
C PHE A 139 -18.51 -14.00 -9.10
N TYR A 140 -19.01 -14.67 -8.07
CA TYR A 140 -18.86 -14.20 -6.70
C TYR A 140 -17.71 -14.90 -6.02
N THR A 141 -16.89 -14.12 -5.32
CA THR A 141 -15.88 -14.61 -4.40
C THR A 141 -16.06 -13.96 -3.04
N GLN A 142 -15.73 -14.72 -2.00
CA GLN A 142 -15.64 -14.22 -0.64
C GLN A 142 -14.29 -14.59 -0.06
N PHE A 143 -13.70 -13.66 0.69
CA PHE A 143 -12.44 -13.87 1.39
C PHE A 143 -12.61 -13.57 2.87
N LYS A 144 -11.98 -14.40 3.69
CA LYS A 144 -11.67 -14.04 5.07
C LYS A 144 -10.34 -13.29 5.07
N VAL A 145 -10.37 -12.06 5.55
CA VAL A 145 -9.21 -11.16 5.56
C VAL A 145 -8.88 -10.78 6.99
N SER A 146 -7.67 -11.10 7.44
CA SER A 146 -7.16 -10.69 8.75
C SER A 146 -6.26 -9.48 8.58
N PHE A 147 -6.77 -8.30 8.95
CA PHE A 147 -5.99 -7.07 8.98
C PHE A 147 -5.22 -7.00 10.31
N PRO A 148 -3.91 -6.73 10.28
CA PRO A 148 -3.16 -6.46 11.49
C PRO A 148 -3.55 -5.09 12.07
N THR A 149 -3.06 -4.80 13.27
CA THR A 149 -3.07 -3.43 13.76
C THR A 149 -2.15 -2.57 12.90
N TYR A 150 -2.66 -1.42 12.46
CA TYR A 150 -1.85 -0.40 11.79
C TYR A 150 -1.55 0.75 12.75
N THR A 151 -0.39 1.37 12.54
CA THR A 151 0.05 2.55 13.26
C THR A 151 0.17 3.71 12.27
N SER A 152 -0.32 4.89 12.66
CA SER A 152 -0.19 6.09 11.83
C SER A 152 1.28 6.48 11.69
N ILE A 153 1.70 6.86 10.49
CA ILE A 153 3.05 7.42 10.28
C ILE A 153 3.13 8.83 10.87
N LYS A 154 2.04 9.61 10.82
CA LYS A 154 2.01 11.00 11.31
C LYS A 154 1.97 11.07 12.84
N GLU A 155 1.18 10.20 13.45
CA GLU A 155 0.85 10.21 14.88
C GLU A 155 1.05 8.78 15.44
N PRO A 156 2.28 8.34 15.78
CA PRO A 156 2.55 6.92 16.01
C PRO A 156 1.93 6.32 17.29
N GLU A 157 1.27 7.14 18.10
CA GLU A 157 0.37 6.76 19.20
C GLU A 157 -0.99 6.28 18.69
N ASP A 158 -1.42 6.76 17.52
CA ASP A 158 -2.67 6.38 16.90
C ASP A 158 -2.56 5.02 16.24
N ARG A 159 -3.56 4.19 16.52
CA ARG A 159 -3.65 2.82 16.03
C ARG A 159 -5.04 2.53 15.50
N ILE A 160 -5.08 1.90 14.33
CA ILE A 160 -6.28 1.24 13.84
C ILE A 160 -6.17 -0.22 14.26
N SER A 161 -7.03 -0.64 15.19
CA SER A 161 -7.10 -2.04 15.60
C SER A 161 -7.48 -2.92 14.41
N GLY A 162 -6.68 -3.96 14.21
CA GLY A 162 -6.96 -4.99 13.21
C GLY A 162 -8.23 -5.78 13.52
N GLY A 163 -8.52 -6.73 12.64
CA GLY A 163 -9.68 -7.60 12.78
C GLY A 163 -9.85 -8.54 11.61
N ILE A 164 -10.78 -9.47 11.75
CA ILE A 164 -11.17 -10.38 10.68
C ILE A 164 -12.40 -9.83 9.98
N PHE A 165 -12.31 -9.71 8.66
CA PHE A 165 -13.37 -9.21 7.79
C PHE A 165 -13.74 -10.26 6.76
N LEU A 166 -15.01 -10.30 6.40
CA LEU A 166 -15.51 -10.99 5.23
C LEU A 166 -15.61 -10.01 4.08
N TYR A 167 -14.80 -10.21 3.05
CA TYR A 167 -14.80 -9.42 1.82
C TYR A 167 -15.57 -10.19 0.75
N GLY A 168 -16.77 -9.72 0.41
CA GLY A 168 -17.55 -10.25 -0.70
C GLY A 168 -17.33 -9.43 -1.96
N ILE A 169 -17.00 -10.07 -3.08
CA ILE A 169 -16.64 -9.43 -4.34
C ILE A 169 -17.44 -10.06 -5.48
N ASN A 170 -18.17 -9.24 -6.23
CA ASN A 170 -18.76 -9.63 -7.51
C ASN A 170 -17.77 -9.25 -8.62
N LEU A 171 -17.38 -10.24 -9.43
CA LEU A 171 -16.49 -10.05 -10.57
C LEU A 171 -17.22 -10.31 -11.88
N ILE A 172 -16.75 -9.64 -12.94
CA ILE A 172 -17.15 -9.88 -14.33
C ILE A 172 -15.89 -10.15 -15.15
N TYR A 173 -15.98 -10.96 -16.20
CA TYR A 173 -14.86 -11.21 -17.10
C TYR A 173 -15.05 -10.44 -18.41
N ARG A 174 -14.15 -9.51 -18.73
CA ARG A 174 -14.18 -8.68 -19.95
C ARG A 174 -12.76 -8.41 -20.44
N ASP A 175 -12.61 -8.22 -21.75
CA ASP A 175 -11.34 -7.83 -22.37
C ASP A 175 -10.13 -8.68 -21.92
N ASN A 176 -10.36 -9.99 -21.74
CA ASN A 176 -9.41 -10.99 -21.25
C ASN A 176 -8.91 -10.77 -19.81
N MET A 177 -9.74 -10.21 -18.93
CA MET A 177 -9.42 -10.01 -17.53
C MET A 177 -10.66 -10.06 -16.65
N TRP A 178 -10.52 -10.60 -15.45
CA TRP A 178 -11.53 -10.41 -14.41
C TRP A 178 -11.45 -8.99 -13.83
N GLU A 179 -12.60 -8.37 -13.67
CA GLU A 179 -12.75 -7.02 -13.10
C GLU A 179 -13.71 -7.07 -11.90
N VAL A 180 -13.42 -6.29 -10.87
CA VAL A 180 -14.23 -6.08 -9.69
C VAL A 180 -15.35 -5.10 -10.02
N ARG A 181 -16.58 -5.61 -10.06
CA ARG A 181 -17.79 -4.83 -10.32
C ARG A 181 -18.38 -4.23 -9.04
N ASP A 182 -18.49 -5.05 -7.99
CA ASP A 182 -18.96 -4.63 -6.68
C ASP A 182 -18.14 -5.31 -5.61
N PHE A 183 -17.93 -4.64 -4.48
CA PHE A 183 -17.35 -5.27 -3.31
C PHE A 183 -17.94 -4.68 -2.03
N ARG A 184 -17.93 -5.50 -0.98
CA ARG A 184 -18.31 -5.11 0.38
C ARG A 184 -17.44 -5.82 1.39
N SER A 185 -17.20 -5.17 2.52
CA SER A 185 -16.51 -5.78 3.65
C SER A 185 -17.36 -5.64 4.91
N GLN A 186 -17.45 -6.70 5.70
CA GLN A 186 -18.11 -6.69 7.00
C GLN A 186 -17.19 -7.34 8.04
N ARG A 187 -17.20 -6.86 9.28
CA ARG A 187 -16.43 -7.49 10.35
C ARG A 187 -17.04 -8.85 10.68
N LEU A 188 -16.22 -9.89 10.82
CA LEU A 188 -16.72 -11.26 11.02
C LEU A 188 -17.62 -11.39 12.26
N GLU A 189 -17.24 -10.73 13.36
CA GLU A 189 -18.03 -10.72 14.61
C GLU A 189 -19.42 -10.09 14.44
N GLU A 190 -19.55 -9.13 13.53
CA GLU A 190 -20.84 -8.51 13.21
C GLU A 190 -21.69 -9.44 12.36
N ALA A 191 -21.10 -10.03 11.30
CA ALA A 191 -21.78 -11.01 10.47
C ALA A 191 -22.30 -12.22 11.27
N LEU A 192 -21.51 -12.71 12.24
CA LEU A 192 -21.91 -13.80 13.12
C LEU A 192 -23.06 -13.40 14.06
N ARG A 193 -23.06 -12.17 14.59
CA ARG A 193 -24.15 -11.66 15.43
C ARG A 193 -25.45 -11.51 14.65
N GLU A 194 -25.41 -10.96 13.44
CA GLU A 194 -26.59 -10.81 12.59
C GLU A 194 -27.21 -12.16 12.22
N ASN A 195 -26.39 -13.19 11.97
CA ASN A 195 -26.88 -14.52 11.65
C ASN A 195 -27.47 -15.25 12.87
N ALA A 196 -26.98 -14.98 14.07
CA ALA A 196 -27.53 -15.57 15.30
C ALA A 196 -28.90 -14.98 15.70
N GLN A 197 -29.31 -13.86 15.09
CA GLN A 197 -30.60 -13.20 15.34
C GLN A 197 -31.69 -13.56 14.31
N LYS A 198 -31.37 -14.36 13.30
CA LYS A 198 -32.29 -14.85 12.27
C LYS A 198 -32.73 -16.27 12.58
#